data_AF-A0A645GF60-F1
#
_entry.id   AF-A0A645GF60-F1
#
_cell.length_a   1.000
_cell.length_b   1.000
_cell.length_c   1.000
_cell.angle_alpha   90.00
_cell.angle_beta   90.00
_cell.angle_gamma   90.00
#
_symmetry.space_group_name_H-M   'P 1'
#
loop_
_entity.id
_entity.type
_entity.pdbx_description
1 polymer ?
#
loop_
_entity_poly.entity_id
_entity_poly.type
_entity_poly.pdbx_seq_one_letter_code
_entity_poly.pdbx_strand_id
1 'polypeptide(L)'
;MYRYRNSYVAVNSRATNEYKDRTVIAYIANRFQNPWIAGFFRELEITIDEEKLALAELVQCIWRSAIREDKEIHLFIPSKRMRELLQDWLNEGD
;
A
#
# COMPACT_ATOMS: atom_id res chain seq x y z
N MET A 1 -25.15 -4.37 13.97
CA MET A 1 -23.99 -4.65 14.84
C MET A 1 -22.73 -4.58 13.98
N TYR A 2 -22.03 -3.44 13.98
CA TYR A 2 -20.80 -3.26 13.20
C TYR A 2 -19.69 -4.12 13.81
N ARG A 3 -19.37 -5.25 13.17
CA ARG A 3 -18.29 -6.15 13.59
C ARG A 3 -16.93 -5.49 13.28
N TYR A 4 -16.41 -4.69 14.21
CA TYR A 4 -15.05 -4.13 14.17
C TYR A 4 -13.94 -5.20 14.08
N ARG A 5 -14.24 -6.44 14.45
CA ARG A 5 -13.25 -7.53 14.56
C ARG A 5 -12.68 -8.01 13.21
N ASN A 6 -13.29 -7.64 12.07
CA ASN A 6 -12.90 -8.12 10.72
C ASN A 6 -12.46 -6.99 9.78
N SER A 7 -11.97 -5.87 10.32
CA SER A 7 -11.54 -4.70 9.51
C SER A 7 -10.03 -4.51 9.49
N TYR A 8 -9.30 -5.28 10.30
CA TYR A 8 -7.85 -5.22 10.36
C TYR A 8 -7.24 -6.09 9.26
N VAL A 9 -6.45 -5.48 8.38
CA VAL A 9 -5.67 -6.16 7.37
C VAL A 9 -4.20 -5.96 7.70
N ALA A 10 -3.50 -7.07 7.94
CA ALA A 10 -2.06 -7.01 8.07
C ALA A 10 -1.47 -6.55 6.72
N VAL A 11 -0.53 -5.60 6.75
CA VAL A 11 0.05 -4.98 5.55
C VAL A 11 0.72 -6.01 4.63
N ASN A 12 1.24 -7.09 5.22
CA ASN A 12 1.83 -8.23 4.51
C ASN A 12 0.81 -9.26 4.00
N SER A 13 -0.48 -9.08 4.28
CA SER A 13 -1.52 -9.99 3.79
C SER A 13 -1.40 -10.09 2.26
N ARG A 14 -1.61 -11.27 1.67
CA ARG A 14 -1.54 -11.49 0.22
C ARG A 14 -2.89 -12.05 -0.25
N ALA A 15 -3.42 -11.46 -1.33
CA ALA A 15 -4.50 -12.03 -2.14
C ALA A 15 -5.76 -12.51 -1.39
N THR A 16 -6.38 -11.67 -0.57
CA THR A 16 -7.71 -11.95 0.02
C THR A 16 -8.76 -11.00 -0.58
N ASN A 17 -9.77 -11.55 -1.27
CA ASN A 17 -10.93 -10.80 -1.80
C ASN A 17 -11.94 -10.38 -0.71
N GLU A 18 -11.60 -10.61 0.55
CA GLU A 18 -12.48 -10.42 1.71
C GLU A 18 -12.87 -8.96 1.97
N TYR A 19 -12.19 -8.00 1.33
CA TYR A 19 -12.33 -6.56 1.61
C TYR A 19 -12.85 -5.74 0.41
N LYS A 20 -13.37 -6.39 -0.62
CA LYS A 20 -13.88 -5.74 -1.84
C LYS A 20 -15.09 -4.81 -1.62
N ASP A 21 -15.75 -4.92 -0.48
CA ASP A 21 -16.89 -4.07 -0.07
C ASP A 21 -16.45 -2.85 0.76
N ARG A 22 -15.15 -2.72 1.08
CA ARG A 22 -14.64 -1.65 1.94
C ARG A 22 -14.41 -0.37 1.13
N THR A 23 -15.14 0.69 1.50
CA THR A 23 -15.03 2.03 0.88
C THR A 23 -14.14 2.99 1.67
N VAL A 24 -13.76 2.66 2.90
CA VAL A 24 -12.88 3.50 3.73
C VAL A 24 -11.63 2.73 4.11
N ILE A 25 -10.46 3.30 3.85
CA ILE A 25 -9.15 2.68 4.05
C ILE A 25 -8.29 3.63 4.88
N ALA A 26 -7.72 3.12 5.97
CA ALA A 26 -6.70 3.82 6.75
C ALA A 26 -5.37 3.09 6.59
N TYR A 27 -4.46 3.62 5.77
CA TYR A 27 -3.12 3.07 5.60
C TYR A 27 -2.15 3.77 6.54
N ILE A 28 -1.93 3.16 7.70
CA ILE A 28 -1.11 3.74 8.78
C ILE A 28 0.37 3.35 8.73
N ALA A 29 0.78 2.54 7.76
CA ALA A 29 2.15 2.02 7.69
C ALA A 29 3.10 3.01 6.98
N ASN A 30 4.36 3.01 7.41
CA ASN A 30 5.47 3.63 6.69
C ASN A 30 6.47 2.53 6.34
N ARG A 31 6.72 2.31 5.05
CA ARG A 31 7.43 1.12 4.57
C ARG A 31 8.87 1.45 4.19
N PHE A 32 9.78 0.67 4.76
CA PHE A 32 11.21 0.69 4.48
C PHE A 32 11.65 -0.73 4.19
N GLN A 33 12.55 -0.90 3.24
CA GLN A 33 13.08 -2.22 2.96
C GLN A 33 13.96 -2.71 4.10
N ASN A 34 14.00 -4.03 4.27
CA ASN A 34 14.92 -4.61 5.24
C ASN A 34 16.36 -4.37 4.72
N PRO A 35 17.23 -3.68 5.49
CA PRO A 35 18.58 -3.36 5.05
C PRO A 35 19.40 -4.59 4.68
N TRP A 36 19.13 -5.75 5.29
CA TRP A 36 19.77 -7.02 4.94
C TRP A 36 19.39 -7.50 3.54
N ILE A 37 18.11 -7.38 3.19
CA ILE A 37 17.61 -7.76 1.86
C ILE A 37 18.17 -6.79 0.83
N ALA A 38 18.14 -5.47 1.11
CA ALA A 38 18.73 -4.46 0.24
C ALA A 38 20.24 -4.68 0.04
N GLY A 39 20.97 -5.09 1.08
CA GLY A 39 22.38 -5.46 1.03
C GLY A 39 22.64 -6.65 0.09
N PHE A 40 21.84 -7.72 0.21
CA PHE A 40 21.94 -8.89 -0.67
C PHE A 40 21.76 -8.54 -2.15
N PHE A 41 20.77 -7.73 -2.50
CA PHE A 41 20.57 -7.30 -3.89
C PHE A 41 21.69 -6.38 -4.38
N ARG A 42 22.23 -5.54 -3.49
CA ARG A 42 23.38 -4.69 -3.82
C ARG A 42 24.65 -5.50 -4.09
N GLU A 43 24.88 -6.60 -3.36
CA GLU A 43 25.98 -7.54 -3.63
C GLU A 43 25.86 -8.20 -5.01
N LEU A 44 24.63 -8.32 -5.53
CA LEU A 44 24.35 -8.79 -6.88
C LEU A 44 24.34 -7.67 -7.94
N GLU A 45 24.81 -6.46 -7.59
CA GLU A 45 24.77 -5.25 -8.44
C GLU A 45 23.36 -4.84 -8.87
N ILE A 46 22.32 -5.30 -8.16
CA ILE A 46 20.93 -4.94 -8.40
C ILE A 46 20.55 -3.76 -7.51
N THR A 47 20.23 -2.63 -8.14
CA THR A 47 19.71 -1.46 -7.44
C THR A 47 18.20 -1.61 -7.23
N ILE A 48 17.75 -1.61 -5.98
CA ILE A 48 16.32 -1.63 -5.64
C ILE A 48 15.87 -0.20 -5.36
N ASP A 49 14.78 0.17 -6.02
CA ASP A 49 14.03 1.38 -5.69
C ASP A 49 13.08 1.08 -4.52
N GLU A 50 13.51 1.47 -3.32
CA GLU A 50 12.74 1.25 -2.10
C GLU A 50 11.44 2.04 -2.06
N GLU A 51 11.40 3.21 -2.70
CA GLU A 51 10.23 4.09 -2.74
C GLU A 51 9.17 3.51 -3.65
N LYS A 52 9.56 3.03 -4.83
CA LYS A 52 8.68 2.32 -5.75
C LYS A 52 8.12 1.05 -5.14
N LEU A 53 8.91 0.32 -4.35
CA LEU A 53 8.45 -0.88 -3.67
C LEU A 53 7.46 -0.55 -2.54
N ALA A 54 7.70 0.52 -1.78
CA ALA A 54 6.76 1.02 -0.78
C ALA A 54 5.43 1.49 -1.40
N LEU A 55 5.51 2.23 -2.52
CA LEU A 55 4.36 2.65 -3.30
C LEU A 55 3.57 1.45 -3.81
N ALA A 56 4.24 0.43 -4.36
CA ALA A 56 3.58 -0.77 -4.86
C ALA A 56 2.75 -1.49 -3.77
N GLU A 57 3.26 -1.56 -2.53
CA GLU A 57 2.50 -2.12 -1.40
C GLU A 57 1.27 -1.26 -1.02
N LEU A 58 1.41 0.07 -1.05
CA LEU A 58 0.29 0.99 -0.82
C LEU A 58 -0.79 0.83 -1.89
N VAL A 59 -0.40 0.82 -3.16
CA VAL A 59 -1.29 0.63 -4.31
C VAL A 59 -1.99 -0.74 -4.22
N GLN A 60 -1.28 -1.79 -3.84
CA GLN A 60 -1.90 -3.10 -3.59
C GLN A 60 -2.93 -3.07 -2.45
N CYS A 61 -2.70 -2.28 -1.40
CA CYS A 61 -3.67 -2.11 -0.33
C CYS A 61 -4.93 -1.38 -0.82
N ILE A 62 -4.75 -0.33 -1.62
CA ILE A 62 -5.84 0.41 -2.26
C ILE A 62 -6.65 -0.51 -3.17
N TRP A 63 -6.01 -1.27 -4.05
CA TRP A 63 -6.66 -2.20 -4.99
C TRP A 63 -7.46 -3.34 -4.34
N ARG A 64 -7.26 -3.61 -3.06
CA ARG A 64 -8.04 -4.61 -2.31
C ARG A 64 -9.37 -4.07 -1.78
N SER A 65 -9.60 -2.78 -1.91
CA SER A 65 -10.83 -2.12 -1.50
C SER A 65 -11.88 -2.15 -2.61
N ALA A 66 -12.97 -1.41 -2.37
CA ALA A 66 -14.05 -1.23 -3.32
C ALA A 66 -13.64 -0.51 -4.62
N ILE A 67 -12.43 0.08 -4.70
CA ILE A 67 -11.92 0.69 -5.94
C ILE A 67 -11.84 -0.29 -7.11
N ARG A 68 -11.63 -1.58 -6.82
CA ARG A 68 -11.60 -2.64 -7.84
C ARG A 68 -12.96 -2.87 -8.50
N GLU A 69 -14.04 -2.51 -7.81
CA GLU A 69 -15.42 -2.61 -8.28
C GLU A 69 -15.92 -1.24 -8.81
N ASP A 70 -15.00 -0.34 -9.18
CA ASP A 70 -15.25 1.03 -9.64
C ASP A 70 -16.06 1.89 -8.65
N LYS A 71 -15.95 1.59 -7.36
CA LYS A 71 -16.60 2.38 -6.30
C LYS A 71 -15.64 3.40 -5.73
N GLU A 72 -16.19 4.56 -5.38
CA GLU A 72 -15.47 5.61 -4.67
C GLU A 72 -14.94 5.09 -3.32
N ILE A 73 -13.71 5.47 -3.00
CA ILE A 73 -13.06 5.14 -1.75
C ILE A 73 -12.52 6.38 -1.05
N HIS A 74 -12.53 6.35 0.28
CA HIS A 74 -11.88 7.35 1.12
C HIS A 74 -10.60 6.77 1.71
N LEU A 75 -9.47 7.40 1.40
CA LEU A 75 -8.15 6.96 1.82
C LEU A 75 -7.55 7.91 2.84
N PHE A 76 -7.16 7.37 4.00
CA PHE A 76 -6.43 8.10 5.04
C PHE A 76 -5.01 7.57 5.16
N ILE A 77 -4.03 8.44 4.91
CA ILE A 77 -2.59 8.14 5.06
C ILE A 77 -1.99 9.18 6.02
N PRO A 78 -1.65 8.84 7.27
CA PRO A 78 -1.03 9.78 8.21
C PRO A 78 0.44 10.07 7.87
N SER A 79 1.16 9.13 7.25
CA SER A 79 2.55 9.31 6.84
C SER A 79 2.66 10.29 5.67
N LYS A 80 3.40 11.39 5.86
CA LYS A 80 3.65 12.40 4.82
C LYS A 80 4.36 11.79 3.60
N ARG A 81 5.45 11.04 3.83
CA ARG A 81 6.23 10.37 2.77
C ARG A 81 5.36 9.47 1.89
N MET A 82 4.57 8.59 2.48
CA MET A 82 3.72 7.66 1.69
C MET A 82 2.64 8.40 0.91
N ARG A 83 2.17 9.54 1.43
CA ARG A 83 1.18 10.38 0.75
C ARG A 83 1.79 11.10 -0.44
N GLU A 84 3.00 11.65 -0.29
CA GLU A 84 3.76 12.27 -1.37
C GLU A 84 4.02 11.26 -2.49
N LEU A 85 4.55 10.07 -2.16
CA LEU A 85 4.77 9.00 -3.14
C LEU A 85 3.51 8.63 -3.94
N LEU A 86 2.34 8.59 -3.28
CA LEU A 86 1.09 8.31 -3.97
C LEU A 86 0.64 9.48 -4.85
N GLN A 87 0.76 10.72 -4.37
CA GLN A 87 0.40 11.92 -5.12
C GLN A 87 1.29 12.11 -6.34
N ASP A 88 2.59 11.95 -6.18
CA ASP A 88 3.57 12.04 -7.26
C ASP A 88 3.24 11.00 -8.34
N TRP A 89 2.98 9.75 -7.95
CA TRP A 89 2.57 8.71 -8.88
C TRP A 89 1.25 9.00 -9.61
N LEU A 90 0.26 9.58 -8.92
CA LEU A 90 -1.01 9.96 -9.54
C LEU A 90 -0.85 11.11 -10.53
N ASN A 91 0.07 12.05 -10.26
CA ASN A 91 0.33 13.21 -11.11
C ASN A 91 1.27 12.88 -12.29
N GLU A 92 2.11 11.85 -12.17
CA GLU A 92 2.98 11.36 -13.26
C GLU A 92 2.23 10.57 -14.35
N GLY A 93 1.01 10.09 -14.05
CA GLY A 93 0.21 9.25 -14.94
C GLY A 93 -0.62 9.99 -15.99
N ASP A 94 -0.56 11.33 -16.02
CA ASP A 94 -1.23 12.22 -16.97
C ASP A 94 -0.30 12.71 -18.11
#